data_AF-A0A2A3SYS7-F1
#
_entry.id   AF-A0A2A3SYS7-F1
#
_cell.length_a   1.000
_cell.length_b   1.000
_cell.length_c   1.000
_cell.angle_alpha   90.00
_cell.angle_beta   90.00
_cell.angle_gamma   90.00
#
_symmetry.space_group_name_H-M   'P 1'
#
loop_
_entity.id
_entity.type
_entity.pdbx_description
1 polymer ?
#
loop_
_entity_poly.entity_id
_entity_poly.type
_entity_poly.pdbx_seq_one_letter_code
_entity_poly.pdbx_strand_id
1 'polypeptide(L)'
;MLKEALKEQGLPVSGKKAELIERLKGETLGPIEETEEGTSEGEGEEIPDEGSDEIDYDSMTVPLLKEALKEQGLPVSGKKAELIERLKGGGK
;
A
#
# COMPACT_ATOMS: atom_id res chain seq x y z
N MET A 1 11.37 16.22 11.80
CA MET A 1 10.06 15.53 11.66
C MET A 1 9.73 15.33 10.18
N LEU A 2 8.97 14.31 9.73
CA LEU A 2 8.71 14.05 8.29
C LEU A 2 8.23 15.29 7.48
N LYS A 3 7.40 16.13 8.11
CA LYS A 3 6.92 17.40 7.53
C LYS A 3 8.03 18.44 7.36
N GLU A 4 9.02 18.43 8.25
CA GLU A 4 10.15 19.35 8.23
C GLU A 4 11.09 19.03 7.07
N ALA A 5 11.37 17.74 6.84
CA ALA A 5 12.14 17.27 5.70
C ALA A 5 11.46 17.65 4.37
N LEU A 6 10.14 17.48 4.27
CA LEU A 6 9.39 17.88 3.07
C LEU A 6 9.34 19.41 2.88
N LYS A 7 9.22 20.17 3.97
CA LYS A 7 9.25 21.64 3.91
C LYS A 7 10.61 22.17 3.46
N GLU A 8 11.69 21.56 3.92
CA GLU A 8 13.07 21.90 3.52
C GLU A 8 13.31 21.60 2.03
N GLN A 9 12.72 20.52 1.53
CA GLN A 9 12.75 20.16 0.10
C GLN A 9 11.75 20.98 -0.75
N GLY A 10 10.94 21.85 -0.15
CA GLY A 10 9.95 22.68 -0.86
C GLY A 10 8.67 21.93 -1.28
N LEU A 11 8.45 20.73 -0.75
CA LEU A 11 7.31 19.87 -1.07
C LEU A 11 6.12 20.10 -0.13
N PRO A 12 4.89 19.87 -0.62
CA PRO A 12 3.69 20.07 0.17
C PRO A 12 3.66 19.14 1.39
N VAL A 13 3.46 19.73 2.56
CA VAL A 13 3.38 19.03 3.87
C VAL A 13 1.94 18.69 4.28
N SER A 14 0.99 18.88 3.37
CA SER A 14 -0.41 18.50 3.53
C SER A 14 -0.61 17.05 3.08
N GLY A 15 -1.42 16.30 3.84
CA GLY A 15 -1.74 14.90 3.55
C GLY A 15 -1.51 13.97 4.74
N LYS A 16 -1.82 12.69 4.56
CA LYS A 16 -1.59 11.65 5.58
C LYS A 16 -0.09 11.35 5.71
N LYS A 17 0.36 10.88 6.88
CA LYS A 17 1.78 10.54 7.15
C LYS A 17 2.37 9.61 6.08
N ALA A 18 1.59 8.67 5.55
CA ALA A 18 1.99 7.77 4.47
C ALA A 18 2.36 8.52 3.18
N GLU A 19 1.55 9.50 2.77
CA GLU A 19 1.80 10.29 1.56
C GLU A 19 3.02 11.20 1.71
N LEU A 20 3.24 11.72 2.92
CA LEU A 20 4.45 12.46 3.26
C LEU A 20 5.70 11.55 3.13
N ILE A 21 5.59 10.28 3.51
CA ILE A 21 6.69 9.31 3.41
C ILE A 21 6.93 8.92 1.95
N GLU A 22 5.89 8.64 1.18
CA GLU A 22 6.00 8.28 -0.25
C GLU A 22 6.63 9.42 -1.05
N ARG A 23 6.19 10.65 -0.81
CA ARG A 23 6.77 11.85 -1.42
C ARG A 23 8.23 12.06 -1.03
N LEU A 24 8.59 11.81 0.23
CA LEU A 24 9.97 11.92 0.69
C LEU A 24 10.85 10.83 0.07
N LYS A 25 10.38 9.57 0.05
CA LYS A 25 11.11 8.43 -0.55
C LYS A 25 11.25 8.57 -2.07
N GLY A 26 10.20 8.98 -2.77
CA GLY A 26 10.19 9.18 -4.21
C GLY A 26 11.12 10.31 -4.66
N GLU A 27 11.17 11.41 -3.91
CA GLU A 27 12.06 12.54 -4.23
C GLU A 27 13.53 12.24 -3.89
N THR A 28 13.81 11.51 -2.81
CA THR A 28 15.18 11.06 -2.50
C THR A 28 15.75 10.07 -3.54
N LEU A 29 14.90 9.56 -4.43
CA LEU A 29 15.21 8.53 -5.43
C LEU A 29 14.94 8.98 -6.89
N GLY A 30 14.88 10.29 -7.17
CA GLY A 30 14.78 10.78 -8.56
C GLY A 30 16.14 10.95 -9.26
N PRO A 31 16.17 11.06 -10.59
CA PRO A 31 16.09 10.02 -11.60
C PRO A 31 17.48 9.76 -12.22
N ILE A 32 17.94 8.51 -12.26
CA ILE A 32 18.96 8.11 -13.22
C ILE A 32 18.24 7.48 -14.43
N GLU A 33 18.31 8.16 -15.56
CA GLU A 33 17.89 7.64 -16.85
C GLU A 33 18.72 6.43 -17.26
N GLU A 34 18.03 5.43 -17.82
CA GLU A 34 18.46 4.49 -18.86
C GLU A 34 19.75 3.68 -18.62
N THR A 35 19.63 2.41 -18.21
CA THR A 35 20.10 1.22 -18.97
C THR A 35 20.02 -0.06 -18.12
N GLU A 36 19.47 -1.10 -18.75
CA GLU A 36 19.66 -2.55 -18.56
C GLU A 36 19.64 -3.24 -17.18
N GLU A 37 18.76 -4.24 -17.16
CA GLU A 37 18.85 -5.55 -16.49
C GLU A 37 18.73 -5.62 -14.96
N GLY A 38 17.88 -6.56 -14.55
CA GLY A 38 17.40 -6.66 -13.19
C GLY A 38 18.46 -7.06 -12.20
N THR A 39 18.26 -6.62 -10.97
CA THR A 39 18.61 -7.40 -9.78
C THR A 39 17.57 -7.07 -8.71
N SER A 40 16.72 -8.06 -8.48
CA SER A 40 16.03 -8.25 -7.22
C SER A 40 17.08 -8.33 -6.12
N GLU A 41 17.10 -7.36 -5.21
CA GLU A 41 17.46 -7.50 -3.79
C GLU A 41 17.33 -6.13 -3.15
N GLY A 42 16.14 -5.85 -2.63
CA GLY A 42 15.91 -4.78 -1.67
C GLY A 42 15.68 -5.42 -0.31
N GLU A 43 16.77 -5.66 0.42
CA GLU A 43 16.74 -6.03 1.83
C GLU A 43 15.95 -4.96 2.61
N GLY A 44 14.72 -5.32 2.97
CA GLY A 44 13.89 -4.62 3.94
C GLY A 44 13.51 -5.62 5.02
N GLU A 45 14.49 -5.99 5.85
CA GLU A 45 14.24 -6.77 7.05
C GLU A 45 13.56 -5.86 8.08
N GLU A 46 12.24 -5.85 8.10
CA GLU A 46 11.44 -5.53 9.28
C GLU A 46 10.46 -6.68 9.54
N ILE A 47 10.94 -7.58 10.40
CA ILE A 47 10.21 -8.57 11.19
C ILE A 47 8.72 -8.21 11.44
N PRO A 48 7.81 -9.18 11.27
CA PRO A 48 6.37 -8.99 11.30
C PRO A 48 5.91 -8.61 12.71
N ASP A 49 5.32 -7.43 12.85
CA ASP A 49 4.57 -7.06 14.05
C ASP A 49 3.28 -7.87 14.05
N GLU A 50 3.28 -8.93 14.85
CA GLU A 50 2.16 -9.83 15.10
C GLU A 50 0.96 -9.03 15.64
N GLY A 51 0.06 -8.71 14.72
CA GLY A 51 -1.20 -8.05 15.01
C GLY A 51 -2.20 -8.27 13.87
N SER A 52 -2.42 -9.54 13.52
CA SER A 52 -3.28 -10.01 12.43
C SER A 52 -2.79 -9.58 11.03
N ASP A 53 -2.54 -10.53 10.13
CA ASP A 53 -2.57 -10.32 8.66
C ASP A 53 -3.98 -9.94 8.16
N GLU A 54 -4.71 -9.13 8.92
CA GLU A 54 -5.96 -8.52 8.51
C GLU A 54 -5.58 -7.32 7.65
N ILE A 55 -5.28 -7.60 6.38
CA ILE A 55 -5.31 -6.58 5.33
C ILE A 55 -6.57 -5.74 5.56
N ASP A 56 -6.38 -4.44 5.74
CA ASP A 56 -7.41 -3.52 6.22
C ASP A 56 -8.43 -3.18 5.10
N TYR A 57 -9.22 -4.19 4.71
CA TYR A 57 -10.15 -4.16 3.59
C TYR A 57 -11.23 -3.07 3.72
N ASP A 58 -11.54 -2.65 4.95
CA ASP A 58 -12.46 -1.52 5.22
C ASP A 58 -11.96 -0.20 4.61
N SER A 59 -10.64 -0.01 4.57
CA SER A 59 -9.98 1.14 3.96
C SER A 59 -9.80 1.01 2.44
N MET A 60 -9.96 -0.20 1.88
CA MET A 60 -9.86 -0.42 0.44
C MET A 60 -11.11 0.06 -0.31
N THR A 61 -10.96 0.36 -1.59
CA THR A 61 -12.09 0.72 -2.46
C THR A 61 -12.71 -0.53 -3.09
N VAL A 62 -13.95 -0.41 -3.57
CA VAL A 62 -14.64 -1.52 -4.27
C VAL A 62 -13.82 -2.18 -5.39
N PRO A 63 -13.11 -1.45 -6.28
CA PRO A 63 -12.27 -2.09 -7.29
C PRO A 63 -11.12 -2.91 -6.67
N LEU A 64 -10.39 -2.37 -5.70
CA LEU A 64 -9.32 -3.08 -4.98
C LEU A 64 -9.83 -4.36 -4.29
N LEU A 65 -10.99 -4.29 -3.64
CA LEU A 65 -11.64 -5.44 -3.01
C LEU A 65 -12.03 -6.51 -4.05
N LYS A 66 -12.48 -6.09 -5.23
CA LYS A 66 -12.81 -7.04 -6.31
C LYS A 66 -11.57 -7.70 -6.90
N GLU A 67 -10.45 -6.99 -6.97
CA GLU A 67 -9.18 -7.55 -7.42
C GLU A 67 -8.68 -8.61 -6.45
N ALA A 68 -8.63 -8.28 -5.15
CA ALA A 68 -8.27 -9.25 -4.11
C ALA A 68 -9.15 -10.51 -4.14
N LEU A 69 -10.47 -10.34 -4.36
CA LEU A 69 -11.39 -11.48 -4.51
C LEU A 69 -11.12 -12.29 -5.79
N LYS A 70 -10.79 -11.65 -6.92
CA LYS A 70 -10.41 -12.35 -8.15
C LYS A 70 -9.12 -13.14 -7.98
N GLU A 71 -8.13 -12.57 -7.31
CA GLU A 71 -6.87 -13.26 -7.00
C GLU A 71 -7.11 -14.50 -6.14
N GLN A 72 -8.08 -14.45 -5.23
CA GLN A 72 -8.51 -15.61 -4.43
C GLN A 72 -9.53 -16.53 -5.13
N GLY A 73 -9.94 -16.22 -6.36
CA GLY A 73 -10.96 -17.00 -7.09
C GLY A 73 -12.37 -16.92 -6.51
N LEU A 74 -12.64 -15.92 -5.67
CA LEU A 74 -13.91 -15.71 -4.98
C LEU A 74 -14.86 -14.80 -5.79
N PRO A 75 -16.18 -14.93 -5.60
CA PRO A 75 -17.15 -14.11 -6.33
C PRO A 75 -17.08 -12.63 -5.96
N VAL A 76 -16.97 -11.77 -6.97
CA VAL A 76 -16.88 -10.29 -6.87
C VAL A 76 -18.24 -9.57 -6.86
N SER A 77 -19.30 -10.31 -6.54
CA SER A 77 -20.67 -9.80 -6.49
C SER A 77 -21.05 -9.40 -5.05
N GLY A 78 -21.90 -8.38 -4.94
CA GLY A 78 -22.39 -7.87 -3.65
C GLY A 78 -21.96 -6.43 -3.35
N LYS A 79 -22.37 -5.93 -2.17
CA LYS A 79 -21.99 -4.61 -1.65
C LYS A 79 -20.57 -4.64 -1.08
N LYS A 80 -19.96 -3.46 -0.89
CA LYS A 80 -18.60 -3.31 -0.34
C LYS A 80 -18.38 -4.13 0.94
N ALA A 81 -19.33 -4.07 1.88
CA ALA A 81 -19.27 -4.82 3.13
C ALA A 81 -19.21 -6.35 2.91
N GLU A 82 -19.97 -6.88 1.96
CA GLU A 82 -19.94 -8.31 1.62
C GLU A 82 -18.61 -8.72 0.98
N LEU A 83 -18.00 -7.84 0.18
CA LEU A 83 -16.67 -8.09 -0.40
C LEU A 83 -15.60 -8.14 0.70
N ILE A 84 -15.67 -7.22 1.66
CA ILE A 84 -14.76 -7.15 2.82
C ILE A 84 -14.90 -8.38 3.69
N GLU A 85 -16.13 -8.74 4.07
CA GLU A 85 -16.39 -9.90 4.93
C GLU A 85 -15.87 -11.20 4.28
N ARG A 86 -16.05 -11.34 2.96
CA ARG A 86 -15.53 -12.48 2.20
C ARG A 86 -14.01 -12.54 2.20
N LEU A 87 -13.33 -11.39 2.06
CA LEU A 87 -11.87 -11.30 2.12
C LEU A 87 -11.30 -11.51 3.52
N LYS A 88 -12.02 -11.09 4.57
CA LYS A 88 -11.67 -11.32 5.98
C LYS A 88 -11.85 -12.77 6.44
N GLY A 89 -12.17 -13.71 5.52
CA GLY A 89 -12.37 -15.12 5.86
C GLY A 89 -13.77 -15.44 6.37
N GLY A 90 -14.80 -14.74 5.89
CA GLY A 90 -16.22 -14.99 6.16
C GLY A 90 -16.77 -16.30 5.59
N GLY A 91 -16.10 -17.42 5.88
CA GLY A 91 -16.53 -18.78 5.56
C GLY A 91 -15.99 -19.74 6.61
N LYS A 92 -16.83 -20.09 7.58
CA LYS A 92 -16.69 -21.37 8.31
C LYS A 92 -17.03 -22.52 7.38
#